data_AF-A0A8T3YAJ7-F1
#
_entry.id   AF-A0A8T3YAJ7-F1
#
_cell.length_a   1.000
_cell.length_b   1.000
_cell.length_c   1.000
_cell.angle_alpha   90.00
_cell.angle_beta   90.00
_cell.angle_gamma   90.00
#
_symmetry.space_group_name_H-M   'P 1'
#
loop_
_entity.id
_entity.type
_entity.pdbx_description
1 polymer ?
#
loop_
_entity_poly.entity_id
_entity_poly.type
_entity_poly.pdbx_seq_one_letter_code
_entity_poly.pdbx_strand_id
1 'polypeptide(L)'
;MGKKRAMTTKGSSKVISRKRSLTLPPPAEHKRQAEFPLHVQMPHLGLKLLYWYTMVLGVLYVFYFFAGLYNPSLFLLKSYASLIIDVVLIVLLFYIFYGFKNRRYWAWKLSMLWYTFAVIYSILLVYVLRQGLYTISRELFMISSFFLIVINGLIVWYIYQKRDYFLDKMHREVFGIKDKFFVYSIVCFWAMLLTIGITVGIKFYQDTTQLADSLINELSDIAMKGDWQEGNLRCAAKSGAGKDVCYVVLATISHGKADYCGNIESHVYRFSCRHAVLSERA
;
A
#
# COMPACT_ATOMS: atom_id res chain seq x y z
N MET A 1 51.03 -14.16 -57.64
CA MET A 1 51.96 -15.23 -58.08
C MET A 1 53.39 -14.70 -57.91
N GLY A 2 54.30 -15.46 -57.28
CA GLY A 2 55.72 -15.09 -57.21
C GLY A 2 56.37 -15.23 -55.82
N LYS A 3 56.67 -16.47 -55.43
CA LYS A 3 57.60 -16.86 -54.33
C LYS A 3 58.99 -16.22 -54.52
N LYS A 4 59.68 -15.89 -53.42
CA LYS A 4 60.98 -16.50 -53.06
C LYS A 4 61.45 -16.15 -51.64
N ARG A 5 62.01 -17.17 -50.98
CA ARG A 5 62.59 -17.23 -49.63
C ARG A 5 64.10 -16.97 -49.68
N ALA A 6 64.67 -16.49 -48.58
CA ALA A 6 66.00 -16.81 -48.03
C ALA A 6 65.92 -16.45 -46.52
N MET A 7 66.11 -17.29 -45.49
CA MET A 7 67.01 -18.38 -45.14
C MET A 7 68.45 -17.96 -44.81
N THR A 8 68.78 -18.11 -43.51
CA THR A 8 70.08 -18.28 -42.79
C THR A 8 70.12 -17.34 -41.56
N THR A 9 70.58 -17.70 -40.37
CA THR A 9 71.58 -18.71 -39.99
C THR A 9 71.40 -19.14 -38.52
N LYS A 10 71.79 -20.39 -38.24
CA LYS A 10 71.89 -21.04 -36.93
C LYS A 10 72.87 -20.30 -35.99
N GLY A 11 72.45 -20.07 -34.75
CA GLY A 11 73.32 -19.73 -33.62
C GLY A 11 73.08 -20.71 -32.48
N SER A 12 73.95 -21.70 -32.38
CA SER A 12 73.99 -22.72 -31.33
C SER A 12 74.63 -22.12 -30.07
N SER A 13 73.97 -22.23 -28.92
CA SER A 13 74.65 -22.25 -27.62
C SER A 13 73.90 -23.16 -26.67
N LYS A 14 74.48 -24.35 -26.51
CA LYS A 14 74.25 -25.27 -25.38
C LYS A 14 74.71 -24.55 -24.12
N VAL A 15 73.78 -24.34 -23.18
CA VAL A 15 74.13 -24.05 -21.78
C VAL A 15 73.74 -25.24 -20.92
N ILE A 16 74.74 -25.68 -20.17
CA ILE A 16 74.83 -26.85 -19.32
C ILE A 16 74.08 -26.62 -18.00
N SER A 17 73.32 -27.65 -17.61
CA SER A 17 73.06 -28.14 -16.24
C SER A 17 72.92 -27.13 -15.08
N ARG A 18 71.70 -27.07 -14.53
CA ARG A 18 71.53 -27.20 -13.06
C ARG A 18 70.14 -27.76 -12.75
N LYS A 19 70.02 -29.09 -12.65
CA LYS A 19 68.92 -29.73 -11.92
C LYS A 19 69.08 -29.37 -10.44
N ARG A 20 68.52 -28.24 -10.01
CA ARG A 20 68.08 -28.07 -8.62
C ARG A 20 66.80 -28.87 -8.49
N SER A 21 66.86 -29.95 -7.74
CA SER A 21 65.70 -30.54 -7.09
C SER A 21 65.10 -29.46 -6.18
N LEU A 22 64.19 -28.67 -6.75
CA LEU A 22 63.31 -27.80 -5.98
C LEU A 22 62.35 -28.75 -5.28
N THR A 23 62.63 -29.03 -4.01
CA THR A 23 61.67 -29.64 -3.10
C THR A 23 60.46 -28.71 -3.10
N LEU A 24 59.40 -29.10 -3.84
CA LEU A 24 58.13 -28.41 -3.77
C LEU A 24 57.68 -28.48 -2.30
N PRO A 25 57.35 -27.35 -1.65
CA PRO A 25 56.63 -27.40 -0.40
C PRO A 25 55.33 -28.20 -0.64
N PRO A 26 54.87 -28.99 0.34
CA PRO A 26 53.61 -29.73 0.21
C PRO A 26 52.51 -28.75 -0.23
N PRO A 27 51.56 -29.18 -1.08
CA PRO A 27 50.46 -28.33 -1.46
C PRO A 27 49.78 -27.90 -0.17
N ALA A 28 49.88 -26.60 0.14
CA ALA A 28 49.16 -26.02 1.25
C ALA A 28 47.70 -26.40 1.04
N GLU A 29 47.16 -27.19 1.96
CA GLU A 29 45.73 -27.44 2.04
C GLU A 29 45.06 -26.08 1.98
N HIS A 30 44.43 -25.83 0.83
CA HIS A 30 43.60 -24.67 0.62
C HIS A 30 42.40 -24.87 1.54
N LYS A 31 42.56 -24.46 2.81
CA LYS A 31 41.47 -24.25 3.75
C LYS A 31 40.46 -23.42 2.98
N ARG A 32 39.34 -24.05 2.63
CA ARG A 32 38.15 -23.37 2.11
C ARG A 32 37.74 -22.36 3.16
N GLN A 33 38.26 -21.14 3.07
CA GLN A 33 37.62 -19.96 3.64
C GLN A 33 36.39 -19.68 2.77
N ALA A 34 35.38 -20.53 2.93
CA ALA A 34 34.03 -20.25 2.48
C ALA A 34 33.30 -19.49 3.60
N GLU A 35 33.86 -18.35 4.00
CA GLU A 35 33.15 -17.34 4.75
C GLU A 35 33.45 -16.02 4.07
N PHE A 36 32.90 -15.85 2.86
CA PHE A 36 32.58 -14.51 2.42
C PHE A 36 31.50 -14.01 3.38
N PRO A 37 31.76 -13.01 4.23
CA PRO A 37 30.67 -12.35 4.92
C PRO A 37 29.77 -11.83 3.81
N LEU A 38 28.54 -12.37 3.78
CA LEU A 38 27.47 -11.90 2.92
C LEU A 38 27.14 -10.49 3.40
N HIS A 39 28.00 -9.53 3.05
CA HIS A 39 27.76 -8.13 3.31
C HIS A 39 26.62 -7.78 2.36
N VAL A 40 25.40 -7.90 2.88
CA VAL A 40 24.18 -7.47 2.21
C VAL A 40 24.35 -5.98 2.00
N GLN A 41 24.96 -5.60 0.88
CA GLN A 41 25.03 -4.21 0.45
C GLN A 41 23.60 -3.74 0.36
N MET A 42 23.24 -2.85 1.29
CA MET A 42 21.88 -2.34 1.37
C MET A 42 21.54 -1.70 0.02
N PRO A 43 20.34 -1.97 -0.52
CA PRO A 43 19.91 -1.38 -1.77
C PRO A 43 19.98 0.15 -1.69
N HIS A 44 20.26 0.77 -2.83
CA HIS A 44 20.26 2.22 -2.97
C HIS A 44 18.90 2.82 -2.58
N LEU A 45 18.90 4.13 -2.31
CA LEU A 45 17.79 4.84 -1.68
C LEU A 45 16.41 4.56 -2.33
N GLY A 46 16.33 4.44 -3.66
CA GLY A 46 15.08 4.16 -4.37
C GLY A 46 14.51 2.76 -4.13
N LEU A 47 15.35 1.71 -4.21
CA LEU A 47 14.94 0.34 -3.89
C LEU A 47 14.68 0.17 -2.39
N LYS A 48 15.43 0.89 -1.54
CA LYS A 48 15.17 0.96 -0.10
C LYS A 48 13.80 1.59 0.19
N LEU A 49 13.44 2.68 -0.51
CA LEU A 49 12.12 3.30 -0.40
C LEU A 49 11.02 2.34 -0.83
N LEU A 50 11.18 1.66 -1.97
CA LEU A 50 10.22 0.66 -2.44
C LEU A 50 10.06 -0.50 -1.45
N TYR A 51 11.16 -0.96 -0.87
CA TYR A 51 11.17 -2.00 0.16
C TYR A 51 10.38 -1.57 1.39
N TRP A 52 10.64 -0.36 1.91
CA TRP A 52 9.90 0.20 3.05
C TRP A 52 8.43 0.42 2.72
N TYR A 53 8.11 0.94 1.54
CA TYR A 53 6.75 1.10 1.08
C TYR A 53 5.99 -0.24 1.06
N THR A 54 6.60 -1.28 0.49
CA THR A 54 6.01 -2.63 0.46
C THR A 54 5.83 -3.19 1.87
N MET A 55 6.79 -2.93 2.78
CA MET A 55 6.70 -3.35 4.18
C MET A 55 5.57 -2.63 4.93
N VAL A 56 5.43 -1.31 4.76
CA VAL A 56 4.36 -0.52 5.35
C VAL A 56 3.01 -1.01 4.83
N LEU A 57 2.88 -1.28 3.54
CA LEU A 57 1.69 -1.92 2.98
C LEU A 57 1.42 -3.26 3.68
N GLY A 58 2.41 -4.15 3.78
CA GLY A 58 2.25 -5.44 4.47
C GLY A 58 1.72 -5.28 5.90
N VAL A 59 2.28 -4.33 6.67
CA VAL A 59 1.82 -4.03 8.03
C VAL A 59 0.38 -3.52 8.03
N LEU A 60 0.02 -2.61 7.11
CA LEU A 60 -1.36 -2.11 6.98
C LEU A 60 -2.33 -3.24 6.66
N TYR A 61 -2.00 -4.13 5.72
CA TYR A 61 -2.85 -5.29 5.38
C TYR A 61 -3.05 -6.22 6.59
N VAL A 62 -2.00 -6.50 7.36
CA VAL A 62 -2.11 -7.30 8.59
C VAL A 62 -3.00 -6.60 9.62
N PHE A 63 -2.83 -5.29 9.80
CA PHE A 63 -3.68 -4.51 10.70
C PHE A 63 -5.15 -4.54 10.26
N TYR A 64 -5.42 -4.34 8.96
CA TYR A 64 -6.78 -4.42 8.42
C TYR A 64 -7.39 -5.81 8.56
N PHE A 65 -6.60 -6.87 8.38
CA PHE A 65 -7.05 -8.24 8.60
C PHE A 65 -7.50 -8.45 10.05
N PHE A 66 -6.68 -8.06 11.03
CA PHE A 66 -7.08 -8.16 12.43
C PHE A 66 -8.27 -7.27 12.77
N ALA A 67 -8.31 -6.02 12.27
CA ALA A 67 -9.46 -5.13 12.45
C ALA A 67 -10.76 -5.73 11.89
N GLY A 68 -10.68 -6.42 10.75
CA GLY A 68 -11.79 -7.16 10.15
C GLY A 68 -12.28 -8.32 11.00
N LEU A 69 -11.38 -9.04 11.69
CA LEU A 69 -11.75 -10.10 12.63
C LEU A 69 -12.46 -9.56 13.86
N TYR A 70 -12.00 -8.43 14.42
CA TYR A 70 -12.61 -7.82 15.61
C TYR A 70 -13.96 -7.17 15.32
N ASN A 71 -14.12 -6.55 14.15
CA ASN A 71 -15.34 -5.85 13.75
C ASN A 71 -15.83 -6.29 12.37
N PRO A 72 -16.50 -7.46 12.28
CA PRO A 72 -17.00 -8.00 11.01
C PRO A 72 -18.09 -7.13 10.36
N SER A 73 -18.60 -6.12 11.06
CA SER A 73 -19.56 -5.13 10.53
C SER A 73 -18.91 -3.96 9.79
N LEU A 74 -17.62 -3.67 10.02
CA LEU A 74 -16.92 -2.53 9.42
C LEU A 74 -16.39 -2.80 8.01
N PHE A 75 -16.28 -4.08 7.63
CA PHE A 75 -15.73 -4.47 6.33
C PHE A 75 -16.78 -5.21 5.50
N LEU A 76 -16.76 -4.97 4.19
CA LEU A 76 -17.65 -5.54 3.17
C LEU A 76 -17.52 -7.08 3.00
N LEU A 77 -16.90 -7.75 3.95
CA LEU A 77 -16.29 -9.06 3.79
C LEU A 77 -16.73 -9.96 4.94
N LYS A 78 -18.05 -10.21 4.99
CA LYS A 78 -18.66 -11.21 5.88
C LYS A 78 -18.47 -12.66 5.41
N SER A 79 -17.84 -12.88 4.25
CA SER A 79 -17.68 -14.21 3.68
C SER A 79 -16.32 -14.81 4.02
N TYR A 80 -16.29 -16.09 4.40
CA TYR A 80 -15.08 -16.89 4.55
C TYR A 80 -14.16 -16.78 3.33
N ALA A 81 -14.72 -16.63 2.12
CA ALA A 81 -13.96 -16.46 0.90
C ALA A 81 -13.06 -15.21 0.95
N SER A 82 -13.53 -14.12 1.57
CA SER A 82 -12.72 -12.92 1.69
C SER A 82 -11.56 -13.07 2.66
N LEU A 83 -11.81 -13.71 3.82
CA LEU A 83 -10.74 -13.93 4.80
C LEU A 83 -9.60 -14.74 4.17
N ILE A 84 -9.94 -15.73 3.34
CA ILE A 84 -8.95 -16.50 2.58
C ILE A 84 -8.18 -15.59 1.62
N ILE A 85 -8.87 -14.71 0.88
CA ILE A 85 -8.23 -13.75 -0.02
C ILE A 85 -7.27 -12.84 0.74
N ASP A 86 -7.67 -12.28 1.88
CA ASP A 86 -6.83 -11.38 2.67
C ASP A 86 -5.56 -12.09 3.17
N VAL A 87 -5.69 -13.32 3.66
CA VAL A 87 -4.53 -14.14 4.06
C VAL A 87 -3.60 -14.39 2.86
N VAL A 88 -4.14 -14.73 1.69
CA VAL A 88 -3.35 -14.94 0.47
C VAL A 88 -2.62 -13.66 0.08
N LEU A 89 -3.28 -12.50 0.12
CA LEU A 89 -2.67 -11.20 -0.18
C LEU A 89 -1.52 -10.87 0.78
N ILE A 90 -1.69 -11.11 2.08
CA ILE A 90 -0.65 -10.91 3.10
C ILE A 90 0.55 -11.82 2.84
N VAL A 91 0.31 -13.13 2.62
CA VAL A 91 1.38 -14.09 2.32
C VAL A 91 2.13 -13.68 1.05
N LEU A 92 1.42 -13.23 0.01
CA LEU A 92 2.02 -12.77 -1.23
C LEU A 92 2.93 -11.54 -1.00
N LEU A 93 2.50 -10.58 -0.18
CA LEU A 93 3.31 -9.40 0.17
C LEU A 93 4.58 -9.79 0.93
N PHE A 94 4.48 -10.69 1.91
CA PHE A 94 5.68 -11.22 2.60
C PHE A 94 6.61 -11.99 1.65
N TYR A 95 6.05 -12.71 0.69
CA TYR A 95 6.83 -13.42 -0.33
C TYR A 95 7.56 -12.43 -1.26
N ILE A 96 6.90 -11.37 -1.72
CA ILE A 96 7.55 -10.27 -2.49
C ILE A 96 8.67 -9.62 -1.67
N PHE A 97 8.42 -9.32 -0.40
CA PHE A 97 9.39 -8.73 0.52
C PHE A 97 10.64 -9.61 0.68
N TYR A 98 10.44 -10.90 0.93
CA TYR A 98 11.52 -11.88 0.99
C TYR A 98 12.31 -11.93 -0.33
N GLY A 99 11.60 -11.89 -1.46
CA GLY A 99 12.17 -11.87 -2.79
C GLY A 99 13.03 -10.62 -3.08
N PHE A 100 12.59 -9.44 -2.63
CA PHE A 100 13.34 -8.18 -2.73
C PHE A 100 14.62 -8.22 -1.90
N LYS A 101 14.54 -8.70 -0.65
CA LYS A 101 15.71 -8.86 0.22
C LYS A 101 16.78 -9.77 -0.40
N ASN A 102 16.35 -10.85 -1.05
CA ASN A 102 17.23 -11.85 -1.64
C ASN A 102 17.54 -11.64 -3.13
N ARG A 103 17.13 -10.50 -3.70
CA ARG A 103 17.34 -10.13 -5.12
C ARG A 103 16.93 -11.24 -6.09
N ARG A 104 15.78 -11.88 -5.86
CA ARG A 104 15.31 -12.99 -6.69
C ARG A 104 14.52 -12.47 -7.90
N TYR A 105 14.81 -12.99 -9.09
CA TYR A 105 14.11 -12.60 -10.32
C TYR A 105 12.59 -12.85 -10.30
N TRP A 106 12.13 -13.90 -9.61
CA TRP A 106 10.69 -14.14 -9.46
C TRP A 106 9.98 -13.02 -8.67
N ALA A 107 10.70 -12.35 -7.76
CA ALA A 107 10.16 -11.23 -6.98
C ALA A 107 9.89 -10.02 -7.87
N TRP A 108 10.79 -9.75 -8.82
CA TRP A 108 10.57 -8.72 -9.85
C TRP A 108 9.29 -9.00 -10.63
N LYS A 109 9.11 -10.21 -11.16
CA LYS A 109 7.88 -10.59 -11.89
C LYS A 109 6.62 -10.44 -11.03
N LEU A 110 6.68 -10.94 -9.80
CA LEU A 110 5.54 -10.93 -8.90
C LEU A 110 5.15 -9.52 -8.47
N SER A 111 6.13 -8.67 -8.17
CA SER A 111 5.90 -7.26 -7.84
C SER A 111 5.35 -6.47 -9.03
N MET A 112 5.85 -6.69 -10.25
CA MET A 112 5.27 -6.11 -11.46
C MET A 112 3.80 -6.48 -11.61
N LEU A 113 3.46 -7.76 -11.42
CA LEU A 113 2.08 -8.24 -11.50
C LEU A 113 1.20 -7.63 -10.40
N TRP A 114 1.69 -7.60 -9.16
CA TRP A 114 0.99 -7.04 -8.01
C TRP A 114 0.63 -5.56 -8.22
N TYR A 115 1.63 -4.73 -8.53
CA TYR A 115 1.40 -3.30 -8.69
C TYR A 115 0.61 -2.97 -9.97
N THR A 116 0.75 -3.75 -11.03
CA THR A 116 -0.09 -3.60 -12.23
C THR A 116 -1.55 -3.98 -11.92
N PHE A 117 -1.77 -5.06 -11.16
CA PHE A 117 -3.10 -5.44 -10.72
C PHE A 117 -3.72 -4.36 -9.82
N ALA A 118 -2.93 -3.74 -8.93
CA ALA A 118 -3.39 -2.62 -8.12
C ALA A 118 -3.83 -1.40 -8.97
N VAL A 119 -3.12 -1.10 -10.07
CA VAL A 119 -3.53 -0.06 -11.03
C VAL A 119 -4.86 -0.43 -11.69
N ILE A 120 -4.97 -1.65 -12.24
CA ILE A 120 -6.19 -2.11 -12.91
C ILE A 120 -7.38 -2.11 -11.93
N TYR A 121 -7.18 -2.62 -10.72
CA TYR A 121 -8.19 -2.64 -9.67
C TYR A 121 -8.64 -1.23 -9.30
N SER A 122 -7.72 -0.28 -9.17
CA SER A 122 -8.05 1.12 -8.88
C SER A 122 -8.86 1.77 -10.00
N ILE A 123 -8.55 1.46 -11.28
CA ILE A 123 -9.33 1.93 -12.43
C ILE A 123 -10.74 1.34 -12.42
N LEU A 124 -10.87 0.03 -12.17
CA LEU A 124 -12.16 -0.64 -12.06
C LEU A 124 -12.99 -0.06 -10.90
N LEU A 125 -12.35 0.23 -9.77
CA LEU A 125 -12.99 0.85 -8.62
C LEU A 125 -13.55 2.24 -8.98
N VAL A 126 -12.80 3.08 -9.70
CA VAL A 126 -13.30 4.36 -10.21
C VAL A 126 -14.51 4.17 -11.13
N TYR A 127 -14.48 3.18 -12.02
CA TYR A 127 -15.57 2.92 -12.97
C TYR A 127 -16.85 2.45 -12.26
N VAL A 128 -16.72 1.49 -11.33
CA VAL A 128 -17.85 0.93 -10.58
C VAL A 128 -18.44 1.95 -9.60
N LEU A 129 -17.58 2.63 -8.83
CA LEU A 129 -18.04 3.59 -7.82
C LEU A 129 -18.64 4.86 -8.42
N ARG A 130 -18.38 5.15 -9.70
CA ARG A 130 -19.05 6.24 -10.43
C ARG A 130 -20.58 6.08 -10.41
N GLN A 131 -21.09 4.85 -10.34
CA GLN A 131 -22.50 4.53 -10.49
C GLN A 131 -23.28 4.38 -9.16
N GLY A 132 -22.61 4.29 -8.00
CA GLY A 132 -23.27 3.76 -6.79
C GLY A 132 -23.01 4.45 -5.43
N LEU A 133 -22.24 5.53 -5.34
CA LEU A 133 -21.92 6.18 -4.05
C LEU A 133 -22.39 7.63 -3.94
N TYR A 134 -22.82 8.01 -2.72
CA TYR A 134 -23.16 9.36 -2.28
C TYR A 134 -22.03 10.37 -2.52
N THR A 135 -22.38 11.65 -2.68
CA THR A 135 -21.55 12.74 -3.26
C THR A 135 -20.19 12.96 -2.59
N ILE A 136 -20.11 13.14 -1.26
CA ILE A 136 -18.84 13.50 -0.60
C ILE A 136 -17.86 12.32 -0.54
N SER A 137 -18.33 11.15 -0.11
CA SER A 137 -17.50 9.94 -0.08
C SER A 137 -17.00 9.60 -1.48
N ARG A 138 -17.83 9.80 -2.51
CA ARG A 138 -17.48 9.56 -3.90
C ARG A 138 -16.32 10.43 -4.38
N GLU A 139 -16.29 11.73 -4.05
CA GLU A 139 -15.17 12.62 -4.42
C GLU A 139 -13.86 12.16 -3.76
N LEU A 140 -13.91 11.86 -2.46
CA LEU A 140 -12.77 11.31 -1.71
C LEU A 140 -12.27 10.00 -2.30
N PHE A 141 -13.17 9.06 -2.61
CA PHE A 141 -12.82 7.79 -3.21
C PHE A 141 -12.21 7.97 -4.61
N MET A 142 -12.74 8.87 -5.44
CA MET A 142 -12.17 9.15 -6.75
C MET A 142 -10.76 9.74 -6.65
N ILE A 143 -10.57 10.75 -5.81
CA ILE A 143 -9.27 11.38 -5.60
C ILE A 143 -8.27 10.33 -5.08
N SER A 144 -8.64 9.58 -4.05
CA SER A 144 -7.79 8.52 -3.49
C SER A 144 -7.42 7.48 -4.55
N SER A 145 -8.38 7.05 -5.38
CA SER A 145 -8.13 6.07 -6.44
C SER A 145 -7.20 6.61 -7.52
N PHE A 146 -7.33 7.89 -7.87
CA PHE A 146 -6.42 8.55 -8.80
C PHE A 146 -4.97 8.56 -8.27
N PHE A 147 -4.77 8.94 -7.01
CA PHE A 147 -3.45 8.88 -6.38
C PHE A 147 -2.88 7.46 -6.35
N LEU A 148 -3.71 6.45 -6.05
CA LEU A 148 -3.29 5.05 -6.11
C LEU A 148 -2.86 4.63 -7.51
N ILE A 149 -3.57 5.03 -8.57
CA ILE A 149 -3.18 4.76 -9.96
C ILE A 149 -1.80 5.37 -10.26
N VAL A 150 -1.59 6.64 -9.91
CA VAL A 150 -0.34 7.35 -10.21
C VAL A 150 0.84 6.77 -9.42
N ILE A 151 0.68 6.54 -8.12
CA ILE A 151 1.74 5.99 -7.27
C ILE A 151 2.10 4.56 -7.71
N ASN A 152 1.11 3.68 -7.91
CA ASN A 152 1.39 2.32 -8.34
C ASN A 152 1.96 2.29 -9.77
N GLY A 153 1.52 3.17 -10.67
CA GLY A 153 2.10 3.32 -12.01
C GLY A 153 3.57 3.74 -11.96
N LEU A 154 3.93 4.69 -11.10
CA LEU A 154 5.33 5.10 -10.86
C LEU A 154 6.17 3.95 -10.30
N ILE A 155 5.60 3.14 -9.40
CA ILE A 155 6.26 1.96 -8.85
C ILE A 155 6.51 0.91 -9.94
N VAL A 156 5.50 0.60 -10.77
CA VAL A 156 5.65 -0.32 -11.90
C VAL A 156 6.75 0.15 -12.84
N TRP A 157 6.72 1.43 -13.22
CA TRP A 157 7.76 2.02 -14.08
C TRP A 157 9.15 1.89 -13.45
N TYR A 158 9.29 2.20 -12.16
CA TYR A 158 10.57 2.11 -11.46
C TYR A 158 11.08 0.67 -11.34
N ILE A 159 10.23 -0.28 -10.94
CA ILE A 159 10.58 -1.72 -10.85
C ILE A 159 11.01 -2.25 -12.22
N TYR A 160 10.31 -1.85 -13.29
CA TYR A 160 10.69 -2.21 -14.66
C TYR A 160 12.10 -1.73 -15.01
N GLN A 161 12.43 -0.47 -14.68
CA GLN A 161 13.76 0.10 -14.89
C GLN A 161 14.86 -0.59 -14.07
N LYS A 162 14.51 -1.23 -12.94
CA LYS A 162 15.46 -1.95 -12.07
C LYS A 162 15.48 -3.46 -12.34
N ARG A 163 15.03 -3.93 -13.50
CA ARG A 163 15.05 -5.36 -13.86
C ARG A 163 16.44 -6.00 -13.67
N ASP A 164 17.50 -5.31 -14.09
CA ASP A 164 18.87 -5.85 -14.08
C ASP A 164 19.38 -6.13 -12.66
N TYR A 165 18.93 -5.33 -11.67
CA TYR A 165 19.23 -5.55 -10.25
C TYR A 165 18.74 -6.92 -9.75
N PHE A 166 17.67 -7.47 -10.32
CA PHE A 166 17.12 -8.77 -9.95
C PHE A 166 17.65 -9.93 -10.80
N LEU A 167 18.29 -9.63 -11.94
CA LEU A 167 18.88 -10.62 -12.84
C LEU A 167 20.32 -10.95 -12.44
N ASP A 168 21.11 -9.93 -12.12
CA ASP A 168 22.52 -10.10 -11.77
C ASP A 168 22.78 -9.74 -10.30
N LYS A 169 23.22 -10.74 -9.52
CA LYS A 169 23.54 -10.55 -8.10
C LYS A 169 24.75 -9.64 -7.87
N MET A 170 25.67 -9.59 -8.84
CA MET A 170 26.87 -8.77 -8.79
C MET A 170 26.64 -7.35 -9.31
N HIS A 171 25.42 -7.04 -9.78
CA HIS A 171 25.08 -5.72 -10.26
C HIS A 171 25.29 -4.68 -9.15
N ARG A 172 26.25 -3.79 -9.37
CA ARG A 172 26.44 -2.59 -8.55
C ARG A 172 25.62 -1.48 -9.17
N GLU A 173 24.50 -1.18 -8.55
CA GLU A 173 23.71 -0.03 -8.94
C GLU A 173 24.49 1.26 -8.68
N VAL A 174 24.33 2.23 -9.56
CA VAL A 174 24.77 3.60 -9.31
C VAL A 174 23.51 4.44 -9.15
N PHE A 175 23.46 5.25 -8.09
CA PHE A 175 22.32 6.12 -7.82
C PHE A 175 22.15 7.13 -8.98
N GLY A 176 21.18 6.86 -9.83
CA GLY A 176 21.00 7.56 -11.09
C GLY A 176 19.91 8.63 -11.03
N ILE A 177 19.69 9.29 -12.16
CA ILE A 177 18.61 10.27 -12.34
C ILE A 177 17.24 9.61 -12.12
N LYS A 178 17.08 8.35 -12.55
CA LYS A 178 15.83 7.58 -12.41
C LYS A 178 15.44 7.38 -10.93
N ASP A 179 16.42 7.12 -10.07
CA ASP A 179 16.20 6.95 -8.63
C ASP A 179 15.75 8.26 -7.97
N LYS A 180 16.42 9.37 -8.32
CA LYS A 180 16.05 10.71 -7.85
C LYS A 180 14.62 11.06 -8.26
N PHE A 181 14.30 10.89 -9.54
CA PHE A 181 12.97 11.18 -10.07
C PHE A 181 11.89 10.38 -9.35
N PHE A 182 12.10 9.08 -9.15
CA PHE A 182 11.17 8.21 -8.43
C PHE A 182 10.95 8.66 -6.99
N VAL A 183 12.03 8.89 -6.24
CA VAL A 183 11.96 9.30 -4.82
C VAL A 183 11.27 10.66 -4.67
N TYR A 184 11.68 11.67 -5.45
CA TYR A 184 11.06 12.99 -5.39
C TYR A 184 9.59 12.96 -5.79
N SER A 185 9.23 12.20 -6.83
CA SER A 185 7.84 12.05 -7.26
C SER A 185 6.99 11.44 -6.16
N ILE A 186 7.43 10.32 -5.56
CA ILE A 186 6.69 9.67 -4.46
C ILE A 186 6.50 10.62 -3.28
N VAL A 187 7.57 11.30 -2.83
CA VAL A 187 7.48 12.23 -1.70
C VAL A 187 6.50 13.37 -2.02
N CYS A 188 6.54 13.91 -3.23
CA CYS A 188 5.62 14.95 -3.68
C CYS A 188 4.16 14.47 -3.69
N PHE A 189 3.88 13.28 -4.23
CA PHE A 189 2.54 12.71 -4.24
C PHE A 189 2.00 12.46 -2.83
N TRP A 190 2.82 11.96 -1.90
CA TRP A 190 2.43 11.79 -0.51
C TRP A 190 2.16 13.13 0.20
N ALA A 191 2.97 14.15 -0.04
CA ALA A 191 2.74 15.48 0.52
C ALA A 191 1.43 16.10 -0.01
N MET A 192 1.14 15.96 -1.30
CA MET A 192 -0.14 16.38 -1.90
C MET A 192 -1.33 15.61 -1.31
N LEU A 193 -1.23 14.28 -1.20
CA LEU A 193 -2.27 13.43 -0.63
C LEU A 193 -2.58 13.82 0.82
N LEU A 194 -1.55 14.06 1.64
CA LEU A 194 -1.72 14.52 3.03
C LEU A 194 -2.40 15.90 3.08
N THR A 195 -1.98 16.84 2.24
CA THR A 195 -2.56 18.20 2.21
C THR A 195 -4.02 18.18 1.81
N ILE A 196 -4.37 17.41 0.77
CA ILE A 196 -5.75 17.23 0.33
C ILE A 196 -6.56 16.51 1.42
N GLY A 197 -6.02 15.46 2.02
CA GLY A 197 -6.67 14.72 3.11
C GLY A 197 -7.00 15.61 4.31
N ILE A 198 -6.07 16.46 4.74
CA ILE A 198 -6.29 17.44 5.81
C ILE A 198 -7.38 18.44 5.41
N THR A 199 -7.29 19.00 4.20
CA THR A 199 -8.23 20.02 3.72
C THR A 199 -9.66 19.48 3.64
N VAL A 200 -9.83 18.30 3.05
CA VAL A 200 -11.14 17.64 2.95
C VAL A 200 -11.62 17.19 4.32
N GLY A 201 -10.73 16.70 5.19
CA GLY A 201 -11.06 16.33 6.56
C GLY A 201 -11.59 17.51 7.39
N ILE A 202 -10.94 18.68 7.31
CA ILE A 202 -11.40 19.91 7.97
C ILE A 202 -12.76 20.34 7.45
N LYS A 203 -12.94 20.36 6.11
CA LYS A 203 -14.22 20.73 5.50
C LYS A 203 -15.33 19.77 5.92
N PHE A 204 -15.09 18.46 5.86
CA PHE A 204 -16.05 17.45 6.29
C PHE A 204 -16.43 17.62 7.77
N TYR A 205 -15.45 17.89 8.64
CA TYR A 205 -15.70 18.15 10.06
C TYR A 205 -16.60 19.38 10.24
N GLN A 206 -16.27 20.50 9.60
CA GLN A 206 -17.06 21.74 9.68
C GLN A 206 -18.48 21.55 9.16
N ASP A 207 -18.65 20.97 7.97
CA ASP A 207 -19.96 20.74 7.35
C ASP A 207 -20.81 19.81 8.21
N THR A 208 -20.22 18.76 8.78
CA THR A 208 -20.94 17.79 9.64
C THR A 208 -21.33 18.41 10.97
N THR A 209 -20.45 19.20 11.61
CA THR A 209 -20.76 19.89 12.87
C THR A 209 -21.86 20.93 12.67
N GLN A 210 -21.78 21.76 11.63
CA GLN A 210 -22.83 22.75 11.34
C GLN A 210 -24.18 22.09 11.07
N LEU A 211 -24.19 20.98 10.32
CA LEU A 211 -25.39 20.22 10.06
C LEU A 211 -25.95 19.62 11.35
N ALA A 212 -25.10 19.02 12.20
CA ALA A 212 -25.51 18.47 13.48
C ALA A 212 -26.09 19.54 14.41
N ASP A 213 -25.43 20.69 14.56
CA ASP A 213 -25.89 21.80 15.40
C ASP A 213 -27.26 22.33 14.93
N SER A 214 -27.45 22.48 13.61
CA SER A 214 -28.74 22.89 13.04
C SER A 214 -29.86 21.88 13.36
N LEU A 215 -29.54 20.58 13.32
CA LEU A 215 -30.49 19.50 13.58
C LEU A 215 -30.78 19.35 15.07
N ILE A 216 -29.79 19.56 15.93
CA ILE A 216 -29.96 19.58 17.39
C ILE A 216 -30.92 20.71 17.76
N ASN A 217 -30.72 21.92 17.22
CA ASN A 217 -31.62 23.05 17.47
C ASN A 217 -33.05 22.76 16.96
N GLU A 218 -33.19 22.18 15.77
CA GLU A 218 -34.51 21.82 15.21
C GLU A 218 -35.22 20.72 16.05
N LEU A 219 -34.48 19.72 16.51
CA LEU A 219 -35.04 18.56 17.22
C LEU A 219 -35.18 18.78 18.73
N SER A 220 -34.43 19.71 19.33
CA SER A 220 -34.53 20.03 20.76
C SER A 220 -35.91 20.55 21.12
N ASP A 221 -36.48 21.42 20.28
CA ASP A 221 -37.85 21.95 20.46
C ASP A 221 -38.92 20.85 20.44
N ILE A 222 -38.70 19.81 19.63
CA ILE A 222 -39.60 18.66 19.51
C ILE A 222 -39.42 17.72 20.71
N ALA A 223 -38.17 17.50 21.13
CA ALA A 223 -37.83 16.69 22.29
C ALA A 223 -38.42 17.28 23.59
N MET A 224 -38.39 18.61 23.77
CA MET A 224 -39.01 19.28 24.91
C MET A 224 -40.53 19.09 24.98
N LYS A 225 -41.20 18.97 23.83
CA LYS A 225 -42.64 18.72 23.75
C LYS A 225 -43.00 17.24 23.93
N GLY A 226 -42.02 16.34 23.94
CA GLY A 226 -42.22 14.90 24.07
C GLY A 226 -42.82 14.22 22.83
N ASP A 227 -42.88 14.90 21.68
CA ASP A 227 -43.46 14.38 20.44
C ASP A 227 -42.40 13.74 19.53
N TRP A 228 -41.98 12.53 19.91
CA TRP A 228 -40.95 11.79 19.17
C TRP A 228 -41.42 11.30 17.80
N GLN A 229 -42.74 11.25 17.55
CA GLN A 229 -43.28 10.89 16.25
C GLN A 229 -43.09 12.02 15.24
N GLU A 230 -43.27 13.28 15.66
CA GLU A 230 -42.95 14.44 14.81
C GLU A 230 -41.46 14.46 14.44
N GLY A 231 -40.56 14.18 15.40
CA GLY A 231 -39.12 14.09 15.14
C GLY A 231 -38.77 13.01 14.10
N ASN A 232 -39.40 11.84 14.18
CA ASN A 232 -39.23 10.76 13.20
C ASN A 232 -39.71 11.17 11.80
N LEU A 233 -40.87 11.83 11.71
CA LEU A 233 -41.40 12.32 10.42
C LEU A 233 -40.50 13.37 9.78
N ARG A 234 -39.94 14.30 10.58
CA ARG A 234 -39.00 15.30 10.08
C ARG A 234 -37.70 14.70 9.57
N CYS A 235 -37.14 13.73 10.29
CA CYS A 235 -35.95 13.02 9.80
C CYS A 235 -36.27 12.21 8.54
N ALA A 236 -37.43 11.55 8.47
CA ALA A 236 -37.87 10.82 7.28
C ALA A 236 -38.06 11.70 6.04
N ALA A 237 -38.46 12.97 6.22
CA ALA A 237 -38.65 13.93 5.14
C ALA A 237 -37.32 14.47 4.56
N LYS A 238 -36.21 14.34 5.29
CA LYS A 238 -34.87 14.70 4.78
C LYS A 238 -34.35 13.60 3.85
N SER A 239 -33.39 13.94 2.99
CA SER A 239 -32.77 13.00 2.05
C SER A 239 -31.25 12.95 2.22
N GLY A 240 -30.66 11.82 1.83
CA GLY A 240 -29.21 11.60 1.85
C GLY A 240 -28.58 11.74 3.24
N ALA A 241 -27.40 12.35 3.32
CA ALA A 241 -26.65 12.50 4.57
C ALA A 241 -27.41 13.29 5.65
N GLY A 242 -28.27 14.24 5.25
CA GLY A 242 -29.10 15.01 6.20
C GLY A 242 -30.13 14.16 6.95
N LYS A 243 -30.66 13.12 6.30
CA LYS A 243 -31.54 12.11 6.93
C LYS A 243 -30.78 11.28 7.96
N ASP A 244 -29.63 10.75 7.56
CA ASP A 244 -28.81 9.88 8.41
C ASP A 244 -28.32 10.62 9.67
N VAL A 245 -27.81 11.85 9.52
CA VAL A 245 -27.37 12.68 10.66
C VAL A 245 -28.56 13.04 11.56
N CYS A 246 -29.74 13.33 10.98
CA CYS A 246 -30.95 13.61 11.76
C CYS A 246 -31.34 12.44 12.66
N TYR A 247 -31.30 11.20 12.14
CA TYR A 247 -31.57 10.01 12.94
C TYR A 247 -30.52 9.74 14.02
N VAL A 248 -29.23 10.02 13.77
CA VAL A 248 -28.19 9.94 14.80
C VAL A 248 -28.48 10.92 15.94
N VAL A 249 -28.80 12.18 15.61
CA VAL A 249 -29.13 13.22 16.59
C VAL A 249 -30.39 12.85 17.36
N LEU A 250 -31.46 12.42 16.68
CA LEU A 250 -32.71 12.00 17.31
C LEU A 250 -32.51 10.81 18.26
N ALA A 251 -31.71 9.82 17.87
CA ALA A 251 -31.37 8.69 18.74
C ALA A 251 -30.62 9.11 20.01
N THR A 252 -29.74 10.10 19.89
CA THR A 252 -28.94 10.63 20.99
C THR A 252 -29.81 11.46 21.96
N ILE A 253 -30.67 12.35 21.44
CA ILE A 253 -31.55 13.20 22.28
C ILE A 253 -32.66 12.38 22.95
N SER A 254 -33.13 11.31 22.33
CA SER A 254 -34.21 10.46 22.86
C SER A 254 -33.75 9.41 23.88
N HIS A 255 -32.47 9.40 24.24
CA HIS A 255 -31.85 8.39 25.10
C HIS A 255 -32.14 6.93 24.68
N GLY A 256 -32.12 6.67 23.37
CA GLY A 256 -32.30 5.31 22.82
C GLY A 256 -33.68 4.69 23.05
N LYS A 257 -34.74 5.49 23.24
CA LYS A 257 -36.12 5.01 23.47
C LYS A 257 -36.81 4.42 22.24
N ALA A 258 -36.27 4.57 21.03
CA ALA A 258 -36.70 3.84 19.83
C ALA A 258 -35.50 3.42 18.96
N ASP A 259 -35.62 2.34 18.18
CA ASP A 259 -34.56 1.79 17.33
C ASP A 259 -34.38 2.62 16.02
N TYR A 260 -34.06 3.91 16.17
CA TYR A 260 -33.88 4.86 15.07
C TYR A 260 -32.66 4.52 14.19
N CYS A 261 -31.69 3.80 14.75
CA CYS A 261 -30.48 3.42 14.02
C CYS A 261 -30.76 2.51 12.82
N GLY A 262 -31.90 1.79 12.81
CA GLY A 262 -32.33 0.97 11.67
C GLY A 262 -32.65 1.77 10.40
N ASN A 263 -33.05 3.03 10.55
CA ASN A 263 -33.51 3.89 9.44
C ASN A 263 -32.38 4.64 8.72
N ILE A 264 -31.15 4.52 9.22
CA ILE A 264 -29.95 5.15 8.68
C ILE A 264 -29.41 4.31 7.52
N GLU A 265 -29.24 4.90 6.34
CA GLU A 265 -28.73 4.22 5.14
C GLU A 265 -27.21 4.03 5.20
N SER A 266 -26.47 5.06 5.63
CA SER A 266 -25.02 5.00 5.78
C SER A 266 -24.56 4.06 6.88
N HIS A 267 -23.68 3.11 6.54
CA HIS A 267 -23.06 2.20 7.51
C HIS A 267 -22.25 2.95 8.59
N VAL A 268 -21.61 4.06 8.24
CA VAL A 268 -20.81 4.86 9.17
C VAL A 268 -21.70 5.51 10.21
N TYR A 269 -22.76 6.20 9.77
CA TYR A 269 -23.70 6.85 10.70
C TYR A 269 -24.50 5.83 11.51
N ARG A 270 -24.83 4.68 10.92
CA ARG A 270 -25.51 3.58 11.63
C ARG A 270 -24.63 3.01 12.75
N PHE A 271 -23.33 2.86 12.51
CA PHE A 271 -22.37 2.45 13.53
C PHE A 271 -22.29 3.48 14.66
N SER A 272 -22.12 4.76 14.32
CA SER A 272 -22.08 5.85 15.30
C SER A 272 -23.35 5.92 16.15
N CYS A 273 -24.54 5.78 15.53
CA CYS A 273 -25.82 5.75 16.21
C CYS A 273 -25.90 4.61 17.24
N ARG A 274 -25.53 3.38 16.84
CA ARG A 274 -25.53 2.23 17.75
C ARG A 274 -24.56 2.40 18.91
N HIS A 275 -23.38 2.97 18.65
CA HIS A 275 -22.40 3.24 19.69
C HIS A 275 -22.91 4.28 20.70
N ALA A 276 -23.52 5.37 20.23
CA ALA A 276 -24.11 6.38 21.09
C ALA A 276 -25.18 5.78 22.02
N VAL A 277 -26.13 5.03 21.46
CA VAL A 277 -27.21 4.38 22.23
C VAL A 277 -26.68 3.35 23.25
N LEU A 278 -25.61 2.61 22.92
CA LEU A 278 -24.99 1.65 23.84
C LEU A 278 -24.24 2.34 24.98
N SER A 279 -23.59 3.47 24.71
CA SER A 279 -22.83 4.21 25.74
C SER A 279 -23.71 4.82 26.84
N GLU A 280 -24.98 5.11 26.56
CA GLU A 280 -25.92 5.63 27.56
C GLU A 280 -26.57 4.53 28.43
N ARG A 281 -26.42 3.25 28.05
CA ARG A 281 -26.93 2.11 28.81
C ARG A 281 -25.90 1.49 29.76
N ALA A 282 -24.62 1.86 29.61
CA ALA A 282 -23.51 1.41 30.43
C ALA A 282 -23.28 2.37 31.61
#